data_AF-A0A017SPL4-F1
#
_entry.id   AF-A0A017SPL4-F1
#
_cell.length_a   1.000
_cell.length_b   1.000
_cell.length_c   1.000
_cell.angle_alpha   90.00
_cell.angle_beta   90.00
_cell.angle_gamma   90.00
#
_symmetry.space_group_name_H-M   'P 1'
#
loop_
_entity.id
_entity.type
_entity.pdbx_description
1 polymer ?
#
loop_
_entity_poly.entity_id
_entity_poly.type
_entity_poly.pdbx_seq_one_letter_code
_entity_poly.pdbx_strand_id
1 'polypeptide(L)'
;MKLEDSRAHIAQDTVLIGGLQEKVVELQALVQKQKVTISNQSKTISDPRIIRKQSQQQQQQQQVPGCGNGAVMPMTPQRHGQGQCQGLSPFESPYSTRSGFSGASGASGAGVEYSPPPPMFDINGNGFVPQFPGQCWGQPLPGVNPLPLPSIWDPLAWSNGNPYAVAYLDPTTCISEFSSRLRELWTKTELFGQVHANVPSIYKDSHLDKRVKEYIMSVSDRQGASSLLGSPATRFFLVAKAINAFLVRDVLKVTVIKGFDAQADMEIGGIKKQLFPDTPTPIRHIMVIAMTTKIQTLKTKPNFIEFCQQKTLDHMQKLWHLIGPLTHPQSNTTIDPLTGNSQAWTDLSAIVSEAEMLALDMYSIPFEYRSEFPAVDEAFDPATMVNSDAFVMGDPAVLVGSDCRVRLGVTPVVRARDNSDCEVGVVRVVSMGNVLLRMGGHK
;
A
#
# COMPACT_ATOMS: atom_id res chain seq x y z
N MET A 1 34.47 43.86 4.11
CA MET A 1 33.29 43.11 4.59
C MET A 1 33.27 41.67 4.09
N LYS A 2 33.03 41.37 2.80
CA LYS A 2 32.94 39.97 2.30
C LYS A 2 34.15 39.06 2.58
N LEU A 3 35.35 39.64 2.66
CA LEU A 3 36.59 38.90 2.91
C LEU A 3 36.79 38.56 4.40
N GLU A 4 36.21 39.37 5.29
CA GLU A 4 36.19 39.12 6.75
C GLU A 4 35.24 37.96 7.06
N ASP A 5 34.04 37.98 6.47
CA ASP A 5 33.01 36.95 6.64
C ASP A 5 33.50 35.58 6.14
N SER A 6 34.22 35.56 5.01
CA SER A 6 34.80 34.34 4.46
C SER A 6 35.87 33.74 5.39
N ARG A 7 36.67 34.59 6.06
CA ARG A 7 37.70 34.13 7.01
C ARG A 7 37.07 33.60 8.30
N ALA A 8 36.00 34.22 8.78
CA ALA A 8 35.26 33.74 9.94
C ALA A 8 34.63 32.35 9.66
N HIS A 9 34.07 32.15 8.47
CA HIS A 9 33.50 30.87 8.06
C HIS A 9 34.56 29.76 7.99
N ILE A 10 35.73 30.05 7.39
CA ILE A 10 36.83 29.08 7.31
C ILE A 10 37.35 28.69 8.71
N ALA A 11 37.43 29.65 9.63
CA ALA A 11 37.82 29.37 11.00
C ALA A 11 36.81 28.45 11.71
N GLN A 12 35.51 28.67 11.51
CA GLN A 12 34.45 27.83 12.05
C GLN A 12 34.47 26.41 11.47
N ASP A 13 34.65 26.29 10.16
CA ASP A 13 34.75 24.99 9.48
C ASP A 13 35.97 24.20 9.96
N THR A 14 37.11 24.87 10.19
CA THR A 14 38.33 24.22 10.69
C THR A 14 38.11 23.61 12.08
N VAL A 15 37.40 24.32 12.97
CA VAL A 15 37.05 23.81 14.31
C VAL A 15 36.10 22.62 14.21
N LEU A 16 35.09 22.70 13.33
CA LEU A 16 34.12 21.64 13.13
C LEU A 16 34.78 20.38 12.55
N ILE A 17 35.65 20.53 11.56
CA ILE A 17 36.43 19.43 10.97
C ILE A 17 37.31 18.77 12.03
N GLY A 18 37.98 19.57 12.88
CA GLY A 18 38.78 19.04 13.98
C GLY A 18 37.96 18.17 14.94
N GLY A 19 36.78 18.64 15.36
CA GLY A 19 35.88 17.88 16.23
C GLY A 19 35.32 16.60 15.59
N LEU A 20 35.07 16.61 14.27
CA LEU A 20 34.67 15.41 13.55
C LEU A 20 35.81 14.39 13.44
N GLN A 21 37.05 14.84 13.22
CA GLN A 21 38.21 13.95 13.18
C GLN A 21 38.46 13.27 14.53
N GLU A 22 38.29 13.99 15.64
CA GLU A 22 38.40 13.43 17.00
C GLU A 22 37.35 12.33 17.24
N LYS A 23 36.10 12.57 16.85
CA LYS A 23 35.03 11.55 16.93
C LYS A 23 35.31 10.31 16.08
N VAL A 24 35.92 10.47 14.90
CA VAL A 24 36.31 9.34 14.06
C VAL A 24 37.37 8.48 14.76
N VAL A 25 38.36 9.10 15.40
CA VAL A 25 39.39 8.39 16.17
C VAL A 25 38.78 7.64 17.37
N GLU A 26 37.85 8.28 18.09
CA GLU A 26 37.13 7.66 19.21
C GLU A 26 36.31 6.44 18.77
N LEU A 27 35.55 6.58 17.68
CA LEU A 27 34.76 5.48 17.12
C LEU A 27 35.63 4.33 16.63
N GLN A 28 36.78 4.62 15.99
CA GLN A 28 37.74 3.59 15.60
C GLN A 28 38.29 2.83 16.82
N ALA A 29 38.58 3.53 17.92
CA ALA A 29 39.03 2.91 19.16
C ALA A 29 37.94 1.99 19.78
N LEU A 30 36.68 2.42 19.77
CA LEU A 30 35.55 1.61 20.24
C LEU A 30 35.33 0.35 19.40
N VAL A 31 35.35 0.48 18.07
CA VAL A 31 35.24 -0.65 17.15
C VAL A 31 36.38 -1.64 17.40
N GLN A 32 37.60 -1.15 17.61
CA GLN A 32 38.74 -2.02 17.85
C GLN A 32 38.66 -2.74 19.20
N LYS A 33 38.16 -2.07 20.23
CA LYS A 33 37.85 -2.68 21.53
C LYS A 33 36.82 -3.79 21.39
N GLN A 34 35.72 -3.55 20.66
CA GLN A 34 34.70 -4.56 20.41
C GLN A 34 35.25 -5.77 19.63
N LYS A 35 36.11 -5.53 18.63
CA LYS A 35 36.75 -6.60 17.86
C LYS A 35 37.61 -7.52 18.74
N VAL A 36 38.35 -6.95 19.69
CA VAL A 36 39.13 -7.73 20.68
C VAL A 36 38.19 -8.54 21.59
N THR A 37 37.11 -7.93 22.09
CA THR A 37 36.12 -8.62 22.92
C THR A 37 35.48 -9.80 22.20
N ILE A 38 35.03 -9.62 20.95
CA ILE A 38 34.44 -10.67 20.13
C ILE A 38 35.47 -11.77 19.86
N SER A 39 36.70 -11.42 19.51
CA SER A 39 37.77 -12.39 19.28
C SER A 39 38.06 -13.25 20.51
N ASN A 40 38.09 -12.64 21.71
CA ASN A 40 38.28 -13.36 22.97
C ASN A 40 37.09 -14.28 23.29
N GLN A 41 35.86 -13.82 23.08
CA GLN A 41 34.66 -14.65 23.29
C GLN A 41 34.59 -15.82 22.30
N SER A 42 34.92 -15.60 21.04
CA SER A 42 34.97 -16.64 20.02
C SER A 42 36.01 -17.71 20.35
N LYS A 43 37.19 -17.34 20.88
CA LYS A 43 38.19 -18.32 21.33
C LYS A 43 37.71 -19.19 22.49
N THR A 44 36.96 -18.64 23.43
CA THR A 44 36.39 -19.39 24.57
C THR A 44 35.32 -20.39 24.13
N ILE A 45 34.51 -20.05 23.12
CA ILE A 45 33.44 -20.92 22.61
C ILE A 45 33.99 -22.01 21.68
N SER A 46 35.10 -21.74 20.99
CA SER A 46 35.64 -22.65 19.98
C SER A 46 36.50 -23.80 20.55
N ASP A 47 36.74 -23.86 21.86
CA ASP A 47 37.56 -24.93 22.45
C ASP A 47 36.78 -26.26 22.55
N PRO A 48 37.08 -27.27 21.69
CA PRO A 48 36.29 -28.51 21.60
C PRO A 48 36.48 -29.42 22.81
N ARG A 49 37.37 -29.08 23.75
CA ARG A 49 37.69 -29.94 24.91
C ARG A 49 36.65 -29.88 26.02
N ILE A 50 35.82 -28.83 26.10
CA ILE A 50 34.80 -28.68 27.15
C ILE A 50 33.51 -29.44 26.79
N ILE A 51 33.10 -29.42 25.52
CA ILE A 51 31.85 -30.08 25.06
C ILE A 51 31.94 -31.62 25.19
N ARG A 52 33.13 -32.21 25.04
CA ARG A 52 33.31 -33.68 25.08
C ARG A 52 33.16 -34.29 26.49
N LYS A 53 33.30 -33.51 27.57
CA LYS A 53 33.10 -34.00 28.95
C LYS A 53 31.64 -33.93 29.40
N GLN A 54 30.84 -33.01 28.86
CA GLN A 54 29.43 -32.87 29.26
C GLN A 54 28.51 -33.89 28.58
N SER A 55 28.82 -34.31 27.35
CA SER A 55 28.02 -35.33 26.63
C SER A 55 28.21 -36.76 27.13
N GLN A 56 29.22 -37.05 27.97
CA GLN A 56 29.42 -38.39 28.55
C GLN A 56 28.72 -38.60 29.91
N GLN A 57 28.20 -37.55 30.56
CA GLN A 57 27.51 -37.69 31.86
C GLN A 57 25.99 -37.85 31.79
N GLN A 58 25.37 -37.66 30.61
CA GLN A 58 23.91 -37.77 30.47
C GLN A 58 23.39 -39.11 29.91
N GLN A 59 24.25 -40.11 29.69
CA GLN A 59 23.83 -41.44 29.21
C GLN A 59 23.82 -42.56 30.27
N GLN A 60 23.88 -42.26 31.57
CA GLN A 60 23.95 -43.30 32.63
C GLN A 60 22.75 -43.39 33.60
N GLN A 61 21.59 -42.79 33.30
CA GLN A 61 20.39 -43.01 34.14
C GLN A 61 19.15 -43.33 33.31
N GLN A 62 19.06 -44.61 32.91
CA GLN A 62 17.78 -45.32 32.81
C GLN A 62 18.06 -46.83 32.70
N GLN A 63 18.29 -47.47 33.85
CA GLN A 63 18.17 -48.91 34.01
C GLN A 63 16.97 -49.21 34.92
N VAL A 64 16.10 -50.08 34.43
CA VAL A 64 14.95 -50.68 35.10
C VAL A 64 15.36 -52.07 35.60
N PRO A 65 14.88 -52.54 36.77
CA PRO A 65 14.78 -53.97 37.05
C PRO A 65 13.31 -54.42 36.98
N GLY A 66 13.06 -55.43 36.15
CA GLY A 66 11.72 -55.94 35.86
C GLY A 66 11.24 -57.06 36.78
N CYS A 67 10.08 -57.63 36.41
CA CYS A 67 9.66 -59.01 36.67
C CYS A 67 8.36 -59.31 35.89
N GLY A 68 8.25 -60.50 35.31
CA GLY A 68 6.95 -61.18 35.15
C GLY A 68 6.51 -61.55 33.73
N ASN A 69 6.74 -62.81 33.39
CA ASN A 69 6.23 -63.61 32.28
C ASN A 69 4.79 -63.34 31.80
N GLY A 70 4.56 -63.49 30.49
CA GLY A 70 3.24 -63.72 29.90
C GLY A 70 3.26 -63.65 28.38
N ALA A 71 3.25 -64.80 27.72
CA ALA A 71 3.20 -64.94 26.26
C ALA A 71 1.86 -64.49 25.68
N VAL A 72 1.86 -63.60 24.66
CA VAL A 72 0.77 -63.50 23.66
C VAL A 72 1.32 -62.92 22.33
N MET A 73 0.85 -63.51 21.22
CA MET A 73 1.16 -63.26 19.80
C MET A 73 0.95 -61.82 19.30
N PRO A 74 1.55 -61.43 18.15
CA PRO A 74 1.29 -60.13 17.53
C PRO A 74 0.09 -60.19 16.57
N MET A 75 -0.83 -59.22 16.70
CA MET A 75 -1.90 -58.97 15.73
C MET A 75 -1.77 -57.54 15.19
N THR A 76 -1.61 -57.45 13.87
CA THR A 76 -1.71 -56.24 13.03
C THR A 76 -3.16 -55.72 12.96
N PRO A 77 -3.41 -54.40 12.86
CA PRO A 77 -4.70 -53.91 12.37
C PRO A 77 -4.60 -53.54 10.88
N GLN A 78 -5.04 -54.46 10.02
CA GLN A 78 -5.69 -54.11 8.76
C GLN A 78 -7.18 -53.83 9.06
N ARG A 79 -7.72 -52.72 8.55
CA ARG A 79 -9.16 -52.61 8.27
C ARG A 79 -9.39 -51.95 6.92
N HIS A 80 -9.83 -52.77 5.98
CA HIS A 80 -10.77 -52.39 4.93
C HIS A 80 -12.20 -52.54 5.48
N GLY A 81 -13.15 -51.76 4.95
CA GLY A 81 -14.58 -51.94 5.23
C GLY A 81 -15.45 -50.94 4.49
N GLN A 82 -15.84 -51.29 3.26
CA GLN A 82 -17.02 -50.78 2.55
C GLN A 82 -18.30 -51.09 3.34
N GLY A 83 -19.32 -50.24 3.18
CA GLY A 83 -20.69 -50.53 3.58
C GLY A 83 -21.67 -49.47 3.08
N GLN A 84 -22.37 -49.77 1.99
CA GLN A 84 -23.59 -49.10 1.52
C GLN A 84 -24.79 -49.47 2.42
N CYS A 85 -25.77 -48.55 2.54
CA CYS A 85 -27.23 -48.74 2.70
C CYS A 85 -27.83 -47.35 3.02
N GLN A 86 -28.57 -46.67 2.14
CA GLN A 86 -30.02 -46.77 1.86
C GLN A 86 -30.97 -46.62 3.07
N GLY A 87 -31.88 -45.65 2.98
CA GLY A 87 -33.03 -45.39 3.85
C GLY A 87 -33.27 -43.87 4.05
N LEU A 88 -34.06 -43.20 3.20
CA LEU A 88 -35.51 -42.92 3.36
C LEU A 88 -35.84 -42.31 4.73
N SER A 89 -36.32 -41.07 4.84
CA SER A 89 -37.74 -40.68 4.73
C SER A 89 -37.92 -39.17 5.14
N PRO A 90 -39.13 -38.57 5.19
CA PRO A 90 -39.48 -37.39 4.38
C PRO A 90 -39.91 -36.15 5.21
N PHE A 91 -39.98 -34.97 4.59
CA PHE A 91 -41.03 -33.99 4.91
C PHE A 91 -41.24 -33.02 3.74
N GLU A 92 -42.51 -32.83 3.39
CA GLU A 92 -43.03 -32.09 2.26
C GLU A 92 -43.28 -30.61 2.56
N SER A 93 -43.03 -29.76 1.53
CA SER A 93 -43.89 -28.67 0.99
C SER A 93 -44.28 -27.43 1.82
N PRO A 94 -44.85 -26.36 1.19
CA PRO A 94 -44.69 -25.86 -0.19
C PRO A 94 -44.49 -24.33 -0.28
N TYR A 95 -44.10 -23.81 -1.45
CA TYR A 95 -44.84 -22.77 -2.20
C TYR A 95 -44.12 -22.49 -3.53
N SER A 96 -44.79 -22.82 -4.63
CA SER A 96 -44.48 -22.38 -5.99
C SER A 96 -45.41 -21.23 -6.37
N THR A 97 -44.88 -20.24 -7.07
CA THR A 97 -45.67 -19.45 -8.04
C THR A 97 -44.93 -19.47 -9.38
N ARG A 98 -45.64 -20.03 -10.36
CA ARG A 98 -45.26 -20.19 -11.76
C ARG A 98 -46.11 -19.22 -12.59
N SER A 99 -45.45 -18.38 -13.37
CA SER A 99 -45.92 -17.87 -14.67
C SER A 99 -44.65 -17.46 -15.43
N GLY A 100 -44.35 -17.84 -16.67
CA GLY A 100 -45.15 -18.43 -17.72
C GLY A 100 -45.33 -17.42 -18.85
N PHE A 101 -44.28 -17.14 -19.64
CA PHE A 101 -44.43 -16.68 -21.02
C PHE A 101 -43.20 -17.05 -21.87
N SER A 102 -43.47 -17.72 -22.98
CA SER A 102 -42.55 -18.02 -24.07
C SER A 102 -42.62 -16.89 -25.10
N GLY A 103 -41.49 -16.52 -25.72
CA GLY A 103 -41.50 -15.58 -26.85
C GLY A 103 -40.14 -15.07 -27.30
N ALA A 104 -39.41 -15.91 -28.04
CA ALA A 104 -38.56 -15.63 -29.20
C ALA A 104 -37.61 -14.40 -29.28
N SER A 105 -36.38 -14.71 -29.71
CA SER A 105 -35.50 -13.93 -30.63
C SER A 105 -34.34 -13.12 -30.02
N GLY A 106 -33.16 -13.75 -30.08
CA GLY A 106 -31.85 -13.21 -30.46
C GLY A 106 -31.44 -11.77 -30.11
N ALA A 107 -30.47 -11.64 -29.22
CA ALA A 107 -29.28 -10.80 -29.40
C ALA A 107 -28.27 -11.11 -28.28
N SER A 108 -27.01 -11.32 -28.66
CA SER A 108 -25.88 -11.59 -27.78
C SER A 108 -25.62 -10.41 -26.86
N GLY A 109 -25.99 -10.53 -25.58
CA GLY A 109 -25.71 -9.57 -24.52
C GLY A 109 -24.71 -10.17 -23.53
N ALA A 110 -23.56 -9.51 -23.38
CA ALA A 110 -22.59 -9.79 -22.34
C ALA A 110 -23.24 -9.69 -20.96
N GLY A 111 -23.11 -10.77 -20.17
CA GLY A 111 -23.66 -10.85 -18.83
C GLY A 111 -23.05 -9.81 -17.91
N VAL A 112 -23.89 -8.94 -17.36
CA VAL A 112 -23.55 -8.08 -16.22
C VAL A 112 -23.47 -8.99 -15.00
N GLU A 113 -22.24 -9.37 -14.65
CA GLU A 113 -21.95 -10.09 -13.42
C GLU A 113 -22.15 -9.13 -12.23
N TYR A 114 -23.24 -9.34 -11.50
CA TYR A 114 -23.53 -8.66 -10.25
C TYR A 114 -22.53 -9.14 -9.19
N SER A 115 -21.44 -8.39 -9.00
CA SER A 115 -20.61 -8.50 -7.81
C SER A 115 -21.36 -7.90 -6.62
N PRO A 116 -21.74 -8.68 -5.60
CA PRO A 116 -22.28 -8.10 -4.37
C PRO A 116 -21.24 -7.19 -3.72
N PRO A 117 -21.64 -6.08 -3.07
CA PRO A 117 -20.70 -5.24 -2.34
C PRO A 117 -19.99 -6.09 -1.27
N PRO A 118 -18.69 -5.83 -1.00
CA PRO A 118 -17.99 -6.50 0.08
C PRO A 118 -18.74 -6.30 1.41
N PRO A 119 -18.71 -7.29 2.32
CA PRO A 119 -19.39 -7.20 3.60
C PRO A 119 -18.93 -5.93 4.32
N MET A 120 -19.89 -5.05 4.62
CA MET A 120 -19.63 -3.92 5.51
C MET A 120 -19.41 -4.46 6.91
N PHE A 121 -18.29 -4.11 7.53
CA PHE A 121 -18.08 -4.34 8.95
C PHE A 121 -19.00 -3.39 9.72
N ASP A 122 -19.96 -3.94 10.45
CA ASP A 122 -20.70 -3.21 11.48
C ASP A 122 -19.71 -2.77 12.56
N ILE A 123 -19.28 -1.52 12.51
CA ILE A 123 -18.69 -0.82 13.65
C ILE A 123 -19.87 -0.32 14.49
N ASN A 124 -20.58 -1.25 15.12
CA ASN A 124 -21.53 -0.94 16.19
C ASN A 124 -20.92 -1.41 17.51
N GLY A 125 -19.96 -0.61 17.99
CA GLY A 125 -19.38 -0.73 19.32
C GLY A 125 -19.83 0.42 20.19
N ASN A 126 -20.92 0.23 20.93
CA ASN A 126 -21.14 0.96 22.18
C ASN A 126 -19.97 0.63 23.11
N GLY A 127 -18.94 1.46 23.10
CA GLY A 127 -17.76 1.33 23.93
C GLY A 127 -17.19 2.72 24.21
N PHE A 128 -17.33 3.14 25.46
CA PHE A 128 -16.67 4.27 26.12
C PHE A 128 -15.61 5.01 25.28
N VAL A 129 -15.94 6.25 24.90
CA VAL A 129 -14.95 7.25 24.50
C VAL A 129 -14.18 7.64 25.76
N PRO A 130 -12.86 7.42 25.87
CA PRO A 130 -12.10 8.08 26.91
C PRO A 130 -12.11 9.57 26.60
N GLN A 131 -12.80 10.32 27.45
CA GLN A 131 -12.79 11.77 27.48
C GLN A 131 -11.36 12.20 27.84
N PHE A 132 -10.58 12.61 26.84
CA PHE A 132 -9.35 13.37 27.09
C PHE A 132 -9.76 14.79 27.54
N PRO A 133 -9.31 15.27 28.71
CA PRO A 133 -9.62 16.62 29.12
C PRO A 133 -8.88 17.62 28.23
N GLY A 134 -9.59 18.68 27.85
CA GLY A 134 -9.24 19.72 26.89
C GLY A 134 -7.74 20.03 26.73
N GLN A 135 -7.24 19.78 25.52
CA GLN A 135 -6.04 20.46 25.02
C GLN A 135 -6.47 21.66 24.18
N CYS A 136 -6.04 22.84 24.63
CA CYS A 136 -6.10 24.07 23.88
C CYS A 136 -5.41 23.90 22.52
N TRP A 137 -6.14 24.18 21.45
CA TRP A 137 -5.58 24.38 20.12
C TRP A 137 -4.64 25.59 20.18
N GLY A 138 -3.33 25.38 20.04
CA GLY A 138 -2.39 26.50 19.96
C GLY A 138 -0.94 26.27 20.39
N GLN A 139 -0.51 25.06 20.77
CA GLN A 139 0.92 24.82 21.03
C GLN A 139 1.53 23.81 20.06
N PRO A 140 2.57 24.19 19.29
CA PRO A 140 3.33 23.23 18.50
C PRO A 140 4.10 22.28 19.43
N LEU A 141 4.12 20.99 19.07
CA LEU A 141 4.95 19.98 19.74
C LEU A 141 6.43 20.43 19.68
N PRO A 142 7.14 20.46 20.81
CA PRO A 142 8.55 20.82 20.81
C PRO A 142 9.38 19.71 20.15
N GLY A 143 10.04 20.04 19.03
CA GLY A 143 11.09 19.22 18.44
C GLY A 143 10.79 18.56 17.09
N VAL A 144 9.60 18.76 16.51
CA VAL A 144 9.36 18.37 15.11
C VAL A 144 9.57 19.62 14.25
N ASN A 145 10.78 19.78 13.70
CA ASN A 145 10.99 20.77 12.64
C ASN A 145 10.03 20.42 11.49
N PRO A 146 9.22 21.36 10.99
CA PRO A 146 8.43 21.12 9.78
C PRO A 146 9.40 20.67 8.70
N LEU A 147 9.14 19.47 8.15
CA LEU A 147 9.95 18.89 7.08
C LEU A 147 10.17 19.97 6.01
N PRO A 148 11.39 20.19 5.52
CA PRO A 148 11.63 21.11 4.42
C PRO A 148 10.76 20.65 3.24
N LEU A 149 9.72 21.42 2.96
CA LEU A 149 8.80 21.16 1.88
C LEU A 149 9.59 21.21 0.58
N PRO A 150 9.42 20.24 -0.34
CA PRO A 150 9.83 20.48 -1.70
C PRO A 150 9.11 21.73 -2.21
N SER A 151 9.80 22.55 -3.01
CA SER A 151 9.33 23.80 -3.65
C SER A 151 8.07 23.64 -4.52
N ILE A 152 7.47 22.45 -4.52
CA ILE A 152 6.32 21.96 -5.27
C ILE A 152 4.98 22.47 -4.70
N TRP A 153 4.97 22.98 -3.47
CA TRP A 153 3.76 23.48 -2.81
C TRP A 153 3.35 24.91 -3.22
N ASP A 154 3.85 25.47 -4.32
CA ASP A 154 3.37 26.77 -4.79
C ASP A 154 2.00 26.59 -5.47
N PRO A 155 0.87 26.82 -4.76
CA PRO A 155 -0.46 26.58 -5.30
C PRO A 155 -0.80 27.60 -6.40
N LEU A 156 0.00 28.68 -6.48
CA LEU A 156 -0.15 29.77 -7.43
C LEU A 156 0.53 29.48 -8.77
N ALA A 157 1.42 28.49 -8.86
CA ALA A 157 2.05 28.14 -10.13
C ALA A 157 1.03 27.70 -11.18
N TRP A 158 -0.11 27.16 -10.76
CA TRP A 158 -1.18 26.67 -11.64
C TRP A 158 -2.41 27.60 -11.66
N SER A 159 -2.60 28.40 -10.60
CA SER A 159 -3.72 29.33 -10.51
C SER A 159 -3.26 30.76 -10.81
N ASN A 160 -3.19 31.12 -12.09
CA ASN A 160 -3.20 32.51 -12.53
C ASN A 160 -4.59 33.12 -12.22
N GLY A 161 -4.87 33.38 -10.93
CA GLY A 161 -5.86 34.33 -10.38
C GLY A 161 -7.32 34.30 -10.83
N ASN A 162 -7.73 33.47 -11.79
CA ASN A 162 -9.06 33.52 -12.39
C ASN A 162 -9.83 32.22 -12.10
N PRO A 163 -10.79 32.23 -11.14
CA PRO A 163 -11.61 31.07 -10.81
C PRO A 163 -12.50 30.59 -11.97
N TYR A 164 -12.57 31.35 -13.08
CA TYR A 164 -13.28 30.97 -14.31
C TYR A 164 -12.36 30.40 -15.40
N ALA A 165 -11.03 30.31 -15.20
CA ALA A 165 -10.09 29.80 -16.20
C ALA A 165 -10.17 28.28 -16.44
N VAL A 166 -10.97 27.56 -15.65
CA VAL A 166 -11.21 26.11 -15.81
C VAL A 166 -11.86 25.79 -17.17
N ALA A 167 -12.52 26.77 -17.80
CA ALA A 167 -13.27 26.58 -19.02
C ALA A 167 -12.44 26.31 -20.29
N TYR A 168 -11.10 26.37 -20.25
CA TYR A 168 -10.25 26.26 -21.45
C TYR A 168 -9.06 25.31 -21.34
N LEU A 169 -9.01 24.45 -20.33
CA LEU A 169 -7.97 23.42 -20.30
C LEU A 169 -8.33 22.33 -21.31
N ASP A 170 -7.44 22.12 -22.28
CA ASP A 170 -7.52 20.99 -23.21
C ASP A 170 -7.51 19.68 -22.39
N PRO A 171 -8.60 18.88 -22.43
CA PRO A 171 -8.70 17.65 -21.67
C PRO A 171 -7.54 16.68 -21.93
N THR A 172 -7.03 16.67 -23.17
CA THR A 172 -5.96 15.75 -23.55
C THR A 172 -4.63 16.10 -22.90
N THR A 173 -4.32 17.40 -22.81
CA THR A 173 -3.14 17.90 -22.11
C THR A 173 -3.19 17.55 -20.61
N CYS A 174 -4.32 17.80 -19.93
CA CYS A 174 -4.47 17.46 -18.50
C CYS A 174 -4.33 15.96 -18.24
N ILE A 175 -4.95 15.12 -19.09
CA ILE A 175 -4.87 13.67 -18.95
C ILE A 175 -3.44 13.17 -19.17
N SER A 176 -2.72 13.73 -20.14
CA SER A 176 -1.31 13.41 -20.37
C SER A 176 -0.43 13.79 -19.17
N GLU A 177 -0.67 14.95 -18.57
CA GLU A 177 0.05 15.39 -17.38
C GLU A 177 -0.21 14.47 -16.18
N PHE A 178 -1.49 14.18 -15.88
CA PHE A 178 -1.85 13.25 -14.82
C PHE A 178 -1.31 11.83 -15.07
N SER A 179 -1.27 11.39 -16.32
CA SER A 179 -0.64 10.12 -16.71
C SER A 179 0.84 10.10 -16.31
N SER A 180 1.57 11.17 -16.62
CA SER A 180 2.98 11.31 -16.28
C SER A 180 3.21 11.30 -14.77
N ARG A 181 2.45 12.10 -14.02
CA ARG A 181 2.58 12.19 -12.55
C ARG A 181 2.19 10.89 -11.84
N LEU A 182 1.14 10.21 -12.29
CA LEU A 182 0.79 8.88 -11.76
C LEU A 182 1.90 7.86 -12.03
N ARG A 183 2.50 7.87 -13.23
CA ARG A 183 3.61 6.98 -13.56
C ARG A 183 4.83 7.23 -12.66
N GLU A 184 5.18 8.50 -12.43
CA GLU A 184 6.27 8.88 -11.54
C GLU A 184 5.99 8.43 -10.10
N LEU A 185 4.78 8.68 -9.59
CA LEU A 185 4.36 8.23 -8.27
C LEU A 185 4.50 6.70 -8.13
N TRP A 186 4.00 5.94 -9.09
CA TRP A 186 4.12 4.48 -9.09
C TRP A 186 5.57 4.01 -9.13
N THR A 187 6.42 4.69 -9.91
CA THR A 187 7.85 4.42 -9.98
C THR A 187 8.51 4.63 -8.61
N LYS A 188 8.15 5.70 -7.88
CA LYS A 188 8.65 5.96 -6.53
C LYS A 188 8.22 4.87 -5.54
N THR A 189 6.97 4.39 -5.61
CA THR A 189 6.51 3.29 -4.75
C THR A 189 7.24 1.97 -5.02
N GLU A 190 7.55 1.68 -6.28
CA GLU A 190 8.32 0.50 -6.66
C GLU A 190 9.76 0.61 -6.16
N LEU A 191 10.41 1.75 -6.41
CA LEU A 191 11.76 2.05 -5.94
C LEU A 191 11.85 1.95 -4.41
N PHE A 192 10.85 2.46 -3.69
CA PHE A 192 10.78 2.31 -2.24
C PHE A 192 10.81 0.83 -1.83
N GLY A 193 9.98 0.00 -2.47
CA GLY A 193 9.96 -1.44 -2.22
C GLY A 193 11.32 -2.09 -2.49
N GLN A 194 11.98 -1.69 -3.59
CA GLN A 194 13.28 -2.23 -4.01
C GLN A 194 14.39 -1.87 -3.00
N VAL A 195 14.48 -0.59 -2.62
CA VAL A 195 15.56 -0.07 -1.78
C VAL A 195 15.37 -0.49 -0.32
N HIS A 196 14.15 -0.38 0.21
CA HIS A 196 13.91 -0.45 1.66
C HIS A 196 13.32 -1.78 2.12
N ALA A 197 12.67 -2.54 1.24
CA ALA A 197 11.92 -3.72 1.65
C ALA A 197 12.32 -5.01 0.94
N ASN A 198 13.25 -4.99 -0.02
CA ASN A 198 13.53 -6.15 -0.87
C ASN A 198 14.48 -7.21 -0.29
N VAL A 199 14.48 -7.37 1.04
CA VAL A 199 15.26 -8.40 1.74
C VAL A 199 14.28 -9.35 2.45
N PRO A 200 13.89 -10.47 1.82
CA PRO A 200 12.99 -11.44 2.43
C PRO A 200 13.54 -11.97 3.75
N SER A 201 12.65 -12.16 4.72
CA SER A 201 13.02 -12.74 6.00
C SER A 201 11.84 -13.49 6.59
N ILE A 202 11.82 -14.81 6.39
CA ILE A 202 10.77 -15.69 6.92
C ILE A 202 10.59 -15.50 8.43
N TYR A 203 11.70 -15.31 9.16
CA TYR A 203 11.65 -15.02 10.60
C TYR A 203 10.90 -13.71 10.88
N LYS A 204 11.26 -12.59 10.24
CA LYS A 204 10.57 -11.32 10.48
C LYS A 204 9.12 -11.34 10.00
N ASP A 205 8.89 -11.87 8.80
CA ASP A 205 7.57 -11.92 8.18
C ASP A 205 6.60 -12.77 9.01
N SER A 206 7.08 -13.85 9.63
CA SER A 206 6.28 -14.68 10.55
C SER A 206 5.99 -13.99 11.89
N HIS A 207 6.78 -13.00 12.29
CA HIS A 207 6.60 -12.21 13.51
C HIS A 207 5.91 -10.86 13.28
N LEU A 208 5.47 -10.56 12.06
CA LEU A 208 4.67 -9.35 11.81
C LEU A 208 3.37 -9.37 12.64
N ASP A 209 2.98 -8.19 13.11
CA ASP A 209 1.73 -8.00 13.81
C ASP A 209 0.54 -8.44 12.97
N LYS A 210 -0.51 -8.93 13.65
CA LYS A 210 -1.75 -9.41 13.01
C LYS A 210 -2.33 -8.38 12.03
N ARG A 211 -2.36 -7.10 12.42
CA ARG A 211 -2.85 -6.00 11.58
C ARG A 211 -2.08 -5.85 10.27
N VAL A 212 -0.75 -5.98 10.31
CA VAL A 212 0.11 -5.88 9.12
C VAL A 212 -0.13 -7.08 8.21
N LYS A 213 -0.20 -8.29 8.77
CA LYS A 213 -0.50 -9.52 8.01
C LYS A 213 -1.86 -9.45 7.33
N GLU A 214 -2.90 -9.04 8.06
CA GLU A 214 -4.25 -8.86 7.51
C GLU A 214 -4.26 -7.82 6.40
N TYR A 215 -3.55 -6.71 6.58
CA TYR A 215 -3.42 -5.70 5.54
C TYR A 215 -2.76 -6.25 4.27
N ILE A 216 -1.62 -6.94 4.40
CA ILE A 216 -0.92 -7.53 3.25
C ILE A 216 -1.76 -8.61 2.57
N MET A 217 -2.47 -9.45 3.34
CA MET A 217 -3.40 -10.43 2.80
C MET A 217 -4.62 -9.79 2.13
N SER A 218 -5.02 -8.58 2.52
CA SER A 218 -6.15 -7.87 1.90
C SER A 218 -5.80 -7.23 0.56
N VAL A 219 -4.53 -6.83 0.37
CA VAL A 219 -4.06 -6.23 -0.88
C VAL A 219 -3.51 -7.29 -1.84
N SER A 220 -3.27 -8.52 -1.39
CA SER A 220 -2.85 -9.64 -2.23
C SER A 220 -3.87 -10.77 -2.17
N ASP A 221 -3.62 -11.88 -2.85
CA ASP A 221 -4.37 -13.10 -2.56
C ASP A 221 -3.83 -13.76 -1.29
N ARG A 222 -4.74 -14.27 -0.44
CA ARG A 222 -4.41 -14.87 0.86
C ARG A 222 -3.46 -16.06 0.74
N GLN A 223 -3.54 -16.80 -0.38
CA GLN A 223 -2.67 -17.95 -0.63
C GLN A 223 -1.32 -17.51 -1.22
N GLY A 224 -1.29 -16.44 -2.00
CA GLY A 224 -0.08 -15.92 -2.67
C GLY A 224 0.83 -15.05 -1.80
N ALA A 225 0.31 -14.37 -0.77
CA ALA A 225 1.03 -13.34 0.01
C ALA A 225 2.40 -13.82 0.55
N SER A 226 2.45 -15.01 1.15
CA SER A 226 3.68 -15.57 1.73
C SER A 226 4.73 -15.88 0.67
N SER A 227 4.31 -16.43 -0.48
CA SER A 227 5.20 -16.72 -1.61
C SER A 227 5.81 -15.44 -2.20
N LEU A 228 4.99 -14.38 -2.29
CA LEU A 228 5.42 -13.09 -2.83
C LEU A 228 6.40 -12.38 -1.88
N LEU A 229 6.15 -12.41 -0.56
CA LEU A 229 7.07 -11.85 0.44
C LEU A 229 8.38 -12.63 0.55
N GLY A 230 8.34 -13.95 0.31
CA GLY A 230 9.49 -14.84 0.45
C GLY A 230 10.53 -14.76 -0.67
N SER A 231 10.19 -14.13 -1.81
CA SER A 231 11.08 -14.01 -2.97
C SER A 231 11.56 -12.56 -3.18
N PRO A 232 12.87 -12.30 -3.30
CA PRO A 232 13.38 -10.96 -3.60
C PRO A 232 12.94 -10.43 -4.98
N ALA A 233 12.48 -11.30 -5.88
CA ALA A 233 12.01 -10.87 -7.19
C ALA A 233 10.57 -10.32 -7.16
N THR A 234 9.80 -10.61 -6.09
CA THR A 234 8.38 -10.25 -6.00
C THR A 234 8.04 -9.46 -4.75
N ARG A 235 8.90 -9.49 -3.72
CA ARG A 235 8.66 -8.83 -2.44
C ARG A 235 8.46 -7.33 -2.60
N PHE A 236 9.35 -6.67 -3.34
CA PHE A 236 9.23 -5.23 -3.56
C PHE A 236 7.95 -4.85 -4.31
N PHE A 237 7.48 -5.65 -5.27
CA PHE A 237 6.21 -5.43 -5.94
C PHE A 237 5.01 -5.56 -5.00
N LEU A 238 5.03 -6.52 -4.07
CA LEU A 238 3.98 -6.64 -3.07
C LEU A 238 3.96 -5.45 -2.10
N VAL A 239 5.14 -4.97 -1.68
CA VAL A 239 5.26 -3.77 -0.84
C VAL A 239 4.78 -2.53 -1.60
N ALA A 240 5.18 -2.37 -2.86
CA ALA A 240 4.71 -1.29 -3.73
C ALA A 240 3.18 -1.34 -3.89
N LYS A 241 2.61 -2.52 -4.16
CA LYS A 241 1.15 -2.71 -4.19
C LYS A 241 0.49 -2.29 -2.88
N ALA A 242 1.06 -2.68 -1.74
CA ALA A 242 0.54 -2.34 -0.43
C ALA A 242 0.54 -0.81 -0.20
N ILE A 243 1.57 -0.10 -0.68
CA ILE A 243 1.59 1.37 -0.68
C ILE A 243 0.50 1.90 -1.61
N ASN A 244 0.47 1.46 -2.87
CA ASN A 244 -0.48 1.92 -3.89
C ASN A 244 -1.93 1.72 -3.46
N ALA A 245 -2.26 0.58 -2.85
CA ALA A 245 -3.60 0.28 -2.35
C ALA A 245 -4.02 1.26 -1.25
N PHE A 246 -3.10 1.62 -0.34
CA PHE A 246 -3.36 2.67 0.64
C PHE A 246 -3.56 4.04 -0.03
N LEU A 247 -2.67 4.41 -0.96
CA LEU A 247 -2.78 5.69 -1.66
C LEU A 247 -4.13 5.80 -2.39
N VAL A 248 -4.55 4.78 -3.13
CA VAL A 248 -5.85 4.78 -3.82
C VAL A 248 -7.03 4.81 -2.85
N ARG A 249 -6.94 4.10 -1.72
CA ARG A 249 -8.06 3.99 -0.77
C ARG A 249 -8.18 5.20 0.15
N ASP A 250 -7.09 5.81 0.54
CA ASP A 250 -7.07 6.81 1.62
C ASP A 250 -6.65 8.20 1.12
N VAL A 251 -5.79 8.28 0.10
CA VAL A 251 -5.14 9.54 -0.33
C VAL A 251 -5.69 10.10 -1.65
N LEU A 252 -5.69 9.34 -2.74
CA LEU A 252 -6.10 9.71 -4.10
C LEU A 252 -7.63 9.80 -4.27
N LYS A 253 -8.29 10.45 -3.31
CA LYS A 253 -9.73 10.67 -3.26
C LYS A 253 -10.00 12.14 -3.02
N VAL A 254 -11.14 12.60 -3.50
CA VAL A 254 -11.65 13.95 -3.16
C VAL A 254 -11.83 14.16 -1.66
N THR A 255 -11.82 13.09 -0.85
CA THR A 255 -11.76 13.21 0.62
C THR A 255 -10.44 13.78 1.15
N VAL A 256 -9.45 14.06 0.30
CA VAL A 256 -8.21 14.76 0.69
C VAL A 256 -8.49 16.15 1.27
N ILE A 257 -9.59 16.81 0.92
CA ILE A 257 -10.01 18.08 1.55
C ILE A 257 -10.93 17.91 2.76
N LYS A 258 -11.39 16.67 3.05
CA LYS A 258 -12.35 16.40 4.11
C LYS A 258 -11.80 16.79 5.48
N GLY A 259 -12.59 17.52 6.27
CA GLY A 259 -12.27 17.99 7.60
C GLY A 259 -11.69 19.41 7.66
N PHE A 260 -11.42 20.03 6.52
CA PHE A 260 -10.96 21.42 6.47
C PHE A 260 -12.08 22.42 6.71
N ASP A 261 -13.22 22.22 6.03
CA ASP A 261 -14.39 23.09 6.12
C ASP A 261 -15.66 22.24 6.18
N ALA A 262 -16.37 22.29 7.30
CA ALA A 262 -17.53 21.45 7.55
C ALA A 262 -18.69 21.72 6.57
N GLN A 263 -18.86 22.96 6.12
CA GLN A 263 -19.90 23.31 5.16
C GLN A 263 -19.59 22.70 3.78
N ALA A 264 -18.35 22.85 3.31
CA ALA A 264 -17.92 22.25 2.05
C ALA A 264 -18.00 20.71 2.11
N ASP A 265 -17.68 20.09 3.24
CA ASP A 265 -17.84 18.65 3.45
C ASP A 265 -19.29 18.20 3.30
N MET A 266 -20.24 18.93 3.88
CA MET A 266 -21.67 18.64 3.74
C MET A 266 -22.14 18.79 2.29
N GLU A 267 -21.74 19.86 1.61
CA GLU A 267 -22.12 20.13 0.22
C GLU A 267 -21.56 19.08 -0.73
N ILE A 268 -20.26 18.77 -0.65
CA ILE A 268 -19.63 17.73 -1.48
C ILE A 268 -20.22 16.36 -1.15
N GLY A 269 -20.46 16.08 0.13
CA GLY A 269 -21.16 14.86 0.56
C GLY A 269 -22.57 14.76 -0.02
N GLY A 270 -23.30 15.87 -0.08
CA GLY A 270 -24.62 15.98 -0.70
C GLY A 270 -24.60 15.71 -2.20
N ILE A 271 -23.69 16.35 -2.93
CA ILE A 271 -23.51 16.14 -4.38
C ILE A 271 -23.19 14.67 -4.67
N LYS A 272 -22.24 14.07 -3.93
CA LYS A 272 -21.87 12.67 -4.10
C LYS A 272 -23.03 11.70 -3.88
N LYS A 273 -23.89 11.97 -2.90
CA LYS A 273 -25.07 11.13 -2.62
C LYS A 273 -26.08 11.14 -3.77
N GLN A 274 -26.07 12.16 -4.62
CA GLN A 274 -26.97 12.27 -5.78
C GLN A 274 -26.32 11.75 -7.08
N LEU A 275 -25.03 11.43 -7.04
CA LEU A 275 -24.26 10.95 -8.18
C LEU A 275 -24.31 9.41 -8.23
N PHE A 276 -25.41 8.90 -8.76
CA PHE A 276 -25.67 7.47 -8.94
C PHE A 276 -25.16 6.97 -10.29
N PRO A 277 -24.98 5.65 -10.52
CA PRO A 277 -24.56 5.13 -11.83
C PRO A 277 -25.47 5.53 -13.01
N ASP A 278 -26.75 5.75 -12.76
CA ASP A 278 -27.81 6.11 -13.71
C ASP A 278 -28.02 7.63 -13.88
N THR A 279 -27.30 8.48 -13.13
CA THR A 279 -27.39 9.94 -13.30
C THR A 279 -27.05 10.34 -14.75
N PRO A 280 -27.95 11.05 -15.45
CA PRO A 280 -27.72 11.51 -16.83
C PRO A 280 -26.43 12.33 -16.98
N THR A 281 -25.71 12.14 -18.08
CA THR A 281 -24.40 12.78 -18.34
C THR A 281 -24.41 14.30 -18.11
N PRO A 282 -25.40 15.08 -18.60
CA PRO A 282 -25.41 16.53 -18.37
C PRO A 282 -25.54 16.91 -16.88
N ILE A 283 -26.38 16.18 -16.13
CA ILE A 283 -26.56 16.41 -14.68
C ILE A 283 -25.28 16.06 -13.93
N ARG A 284 -24.67 14.92 -14.28
CA ARG A 284 -23.39 14.47 -13.73
C ARG A 284 -22.29 15.49 -13.97
N HIS A 285 -22.21 16.07 -15.17
CA HIS A 285 -21.25 17.12 -15.48
C HIS A 285 -21.40 18.34 -14.57
N ILE A 286 -22.63 18.84 -14.39
CA ILE A 286 -22.93 19.97 -13.50
C ILE A 286 -22.52 19.65 -12.05
N MET A 287 -22.81 18.44 -11.57
CA MET A 287 -22.42 17.99 -10.23
C MET A 287 -20.90 17.93 -10.05
N VAL A 288 -20.18 17.42 -11.05
CA VAL A 288 -18.71 17.34 -11.02
C VAL A 288 -18.10 18.74 -11.04
N ILE A 289 -18.59 19.65 -11.89
CA ILE A 289 -18.19 21.07 -11.87
C ILE A 289 -18.42 21.68 -10.50
N ALA A 290 -19.59 21.47 -9.90
CA ALA A 290 -19.90 22.02 -8.59
C ALA A 290 -18.92 21.54 -7.51
N MET A 291 -18.55 20.25 -7.50
CA MET A 291 -17.50 19.74 -6.59
C MET A 291 -16.15 20.40 -6.86
N THR A 292 -15.74 20.48 -8.12
CA THR A 292 -14.47 21.11 -8.54
C THR A 292 -14.39 22.58 -8.11
N THR A 293 -15.43 23.37 -8.34
CA THR A 293 -15.48 24.78 -7.93
C THR A 293 -15.35 24.92 -6.40
N LYS A 294 -15.97 24.01 -5.63
CA LYS A 294 -15.83 24.02 -4.16
C LYS A 294 -14.41 23.71 -3.74
N ILE A 295 -13.76 22.72 -4.32
CA ILE A 295 -12.36 22.37 -4.04
C ILE A 295 -11.45 23.57 -4.34
N GLN A 296 -11.61 24.20 -5.51
CA GLN A 296 -10.81 25.38 -5.88
C GLN A 296 -11.00 26.54 -4.91
N THR A 297 -12.23 26.77 -4.44
CA THR A 297 -12.51 27.80 -3.42
C THR A 297 -11.85 27.48 -2.07
N LEU A 298 -11.74 26.19 -1.70
CA LEU A 298 -11.03 25.81 -0.47
C LEU A 298 -9.53 26.04 -0.58
N LYS A 299 -8.93 25.81 -1.76
CA LYS A 299 -7.49 26.03 -2.00
C LYS A 299 -7.05 27.46 -1.72
N THR A 300 -7.95 28.44 -1.84
CA THR A 300 -7.67 29.86 -1.59
C THR A 300 -7.92 30.31 -0.15
N LYS A 301 -8.43 29.44 0.72
CA LYS A 301 -8.70 29.79 2.12
C LYS A 301 -7.41 29.81 2.95
N PRO A 302 -7.31 30.68 3.96
CA PRO A 302 -6.18 30.67 4.88
C PRO A 302 -6.10 29.32 5.62
N ASN A 303 -4.89 28.94 6.04
CA ASN A 303 -4.60 27.69 6.74
C ASN A 303 -4.82 26.39 5.92
N PHE A 304 -5.17 26.48 4.63
CA PHE A 304 -5.40 25.30 3.81
C PHE A 304 -4.11 24.48 3.61
N ILE A 305 -2.98 25.17 3.45
CA ILE A 305 -1.68 24.53 3.26
C ILE A 305 -1.29 23.77 4.53
N GLU A 306 -1.40 24.41 5.69
CA GLU A 306 -1.12 23.82 7.01
C GLU A 306 -2.02 22.62 7.28
N PHE A 307 -3.30 22.72 6.92
CA PHE A 307 -4.23 21.59 6.99
C PHE A 307 -3.76 20.41 6.12
N CYS A 308 -3.37 20.67 4.86
CA CYS A 308 -2.91 19.61 3.97
C CYS A 308 -1.62 18.96 4.50
N GLN A 309 -0.68 19.75 5.04
CA GLN A 309 0.53 19.23 5.67
C GLN A 309 0.22 18.31 6.85
N GLN A 310 -0.69 18.73 7.74
CA GLN A 310 -1.10 17.88 8.86
C GLN A 310 -1.74 16.58 8.36
N LYS A 311 -2.55 16.66 7.30
CA LYS A 311 -3.19 15.49 6.71
C LYS A 311 -2.20 14.53 6.05
N THR A 312 -1.21 15.07 5.34
CA THR A 312 -0.07 14.30 4.81
C THR A 312 0.61 13.54 5.95
N LEU A 313 0.89 14.20 7.07
CA LEU A 313 1.51 13.56 8.24
C LEU A 313 0.64 12.45 8.83
N ASP A 314 -0.68 12.67 8.97
CA ASP A 314 -1.60 11.66 9.48
C ASP A 314 -1.66 10.43 8.57
N HIS A 315 -1.73 10.63 7.24
CA HIS A 315 -1.71 9.53 6.27
C HIS A 315 -0.37 8.81 6.25
N MET A 316 0.74 9.55 6.30
CA MET A 316 2.09 9.02 6.38
C MET A 316 2.21 8.12 7.61
N GLN A 317 1.82 8.60 8.80
CA GLN A 317 1.87 7.82 10.03
C GLN A 317 1.05 6.53 9.89
N LYS A 318 -0.21 6.61 9.43
CA LYS A 318 -1.06 5.43 9.22
C LYS A 318 -0.42 4.41 8.29
N LEU A 319 0.18 4.86 7.20
CA LEU A 319 0.86 4.00 6.23
C LEU A 319 2.14 3.39 6.81
N TRP A 320 2.92 4.18 7.56
CA TRP A 320 4.15 3.71 8.19
C TRP A 320 3.89 2.56 9.18
N HIS A 321 2.80 2.60 9.94
CA HIS A 321 2.42 1.49 10.83
C HIS A 321 2.13 0.19 10.07
N LEU A 322 1.81 0.26 8.77
CA LEU A 322 1.54 -0.91 7.93
C LEU A 322 2.79 -1.37 7.17
N ILE A 323 3.61 -0.44 6.70
CA ILE A 323 4.74 -0.70 5.78
C ILE A 323 6.09 -0.72 6.50
N GLY A 324 6.27 0.10 7.53
CA GLY A 324 7.51 0.18 8.32
C GLY A 324 8.02 -1.17 8.82
N PRO A 325 7.16 -2.08 9.34
CA PRO A 325 7.60 -3.42 9.76
C PRO A 325 8.15 -4.31 8.64
N LEU A 326 7.87 -3.99 7.38
CA LEU A 326 8.36 -4.74 6.21
C LEU A 326 9.72 -4.25 5.72
N THR A 327 10.18 -3.09 6.19
CA THR A 327 11.49 -2.53 5.81
C THR A 327 12.63 -3.28 6.51
N HIS A 328 13.80 -3.33 5.89
CA HIS A 328 14.96 -3.97 6.49
C HIS A 328 15.63 -3.03 7.53
N PRO A 329 16.46 -3.55 8.46
CA PRO A 329 17.01 -2.72 9.53
C PRO A 329 17.96 -1.67 8.99
N GLN A 330 18.65 -1.95 7.87
CA GLN A 330 19.63 -1.03 7.29
C GLN A 330 18.97 0.24 6.77
N SER A 331 17.73 0.17 6.27
CA SER A 331 16.97 1.37 5.89
C SER A 331 16.54 2.20 7.09
N ASN A 332 16.47 1.61 8.28
CA ASN A 332 16.09 2.29 9.52
C ASN A 332 17.30 2.81 10.31
N THR A 333 18.51 2.33 10.02
CA THR A 333 19.74 2.77 10.73
C THR A 333 20.32 4.08 10.21
N THR A 334 20.05 4.44 8.96
CA THR A 334 20.45 5.74 8.40
C THR A 334 19.43 6.78 8.86
N ILE A 335 19.65 7.26 10.08
CA ILE A 335 18.86 8.34 10.67
C ILE A 335 19.49 9.66 10.22
N ASP A 336 18.69 10.50 9.58
CA ASP A 336 19.09 11.87 9.27
C ASP A 336 19.34 12.62 10.60
N PRO A 337 20.55 13.15 10.84
CA PRO A 337 20.90 13.82 12.09
C PRO A 337 20.09 15.10 12.35
N LEU A 338 19.47 15.70 11.32
CA LEU A 338 18.67 16.92 11.45
C LEU A 338 17.21 16.62 11.79
N THR A 339 16.64 15.56 11.19
CA THR A 339 15.21 15.25 11.33
C THR A 339 14.93 14.08 12.27
N GLY A 340 15.94 13.26 12.60
CA GLY A 340 15.77 12.05 13.40
C GLY A 340 15.01 10.93 12.67
N ASN A 341 14.70 11.11 11.38
CA ASN A 341 13.93 10.16 10.59
C ASN A 341 14.84 9.25 9.76
N SER A 342 14.38 8.03 9.50
CA SER A 342 15.07 7.12 8.60
C SER A 342 14.88 7.52 7.14
N GLN A 343 15.80 7.12 6.25
CA GLN A 343 15.63 7.39 4.80
C GLN A 343 14.32 6.80 4.25
N ALA A 344 13.93 5.61 4.71
CA ALA A 344 12.64 5.01 4.33
C ALA A 344 11.46 5.90 4.76
N TRP A 345 11.49 6.47 5.97
CA TRP A 345 10.45 7.40 6.40
C TRP A 345 10.37 8.61 5.46
N THR A 346 11.51 9.22 5.13
CA THR A 346 11.60 10.38 4.24
C THR A 346 11.05 10.08 2.84
N ASP A 347 11.48 8.97 2.23
CA ASP A 347 11.04 8.56 0.89
C ASP A 347 9.53 8.27 0.88
N LEU A 348 9.01 7.60 1.91
CA LEU A 348 7.58 7.33 2.03
C LEU A 348 6.77 8.62 2.25
N SER A 349 7.30 9.56 3.02
CA SER A 349 6.68 10.88 3.21
C SER A 349 6.60 11.64 1.90
N ALA A 350 7.65 11.59 1.06
CA ALA A 350 7.64 12.21 -0.26
C ALA A 350 6.57 11.60 -1.18
N ILE A 351 6.43 10.26 -1.18
CA ILE A 351 5.39 9.55 -1.92
C ILE A 351 3.99 9.99 -1.49
N VAL A 352 3.72 10.05 -0.18
CA VAL A 352 2.39 10.45 0.34
C VAL A 352 2.09 11.91 0.02
N SER A 353 3.07 12.80 0.18
CA SER A 353 2.92 14.23 -0.15
C SER A 353 2.61 14.43 -1.64
N GLU A 354 3.32 13.75 -2.53
CA GLU A 354 3.06 13.82 -3.97
C GLU A 354 1.69 13.26 -4.34
N ALA A 355 1.27 12.15 -3.71
CA ALA A 355 -0.05 11.58 -3.92
C ALA A 355 -1.17 12.53 -3.46
N GLU A 356 -1.00 13.24 -2.34
CA GLU A 356 -1.97 14.25 -1.89
C GLU A 356 -2.06 15.43 -2.85
N MET A 357 -0.93 15.96 -3.28
CA MET A 357 -0.88 17.05 -4.26
C MET A 357 -1.54 16.63 -5.58
N LEU A 358 -1.21 15.43 -6.06
CA LEU A 358 -1.82 14.87 -7.26
C LEU A 358 -3.33 14.69 -7.11
N ALA A 359 -3.81 14.23 -5.95
CA ALA A 359 -5.25 14.15 -5.66
C ALA A 359 -5.91 15.53 -5.74
N LEU A 360 -5.32 16.53 -5.08
CA LEU A 360 -5.85 17.90 -5.10
C LEU A 360 -5.96 18.43 -6.52
N ASP A 361 -4.96 18.22 -7.36
CA ASP A 361 -4.94 18.69 -8.74
C ASP A 361 -5.94 17.92 -9.61
N MET A 362 -5.97 16.60 -9.51
CA MET A 362 -6.93 15.75 -10.24
C MET A 362 -8.37 16.19 -9.97
N TYR A 363 -8.76 16.35 -8.70
CA TYR A 363 -10.12 16.73 -8.33
C TYR A 363 -10.38 18.25 -8.45
N SER A 364 -9.37 19.05 -8.79
CA SER A 364 -9.52 20.46 -9.18
C SER A 364 -9.91 20.64 -10.66
N ILE A 365 -10.11 19.55 -11.41
CA ILE A 365 -10.55 19.53 -12.81
C ILE A 365 -11.85 18.71 -12.89
N PRO A 366 -12.81 19.05 -13.75
CA PRO A 366 -14.14 18.42 -13.78
C PRO A 366 -14.16 17.03 -14.45
N PHE A 367 -13.24 16.14 -14.06
CA PHE A 367 -13.24 14.73 -14.43
C PHE A 367 -13.72 13.85 -13.29
N GLU A 368 -14.37 12.74 -13.63
CA GLU A 368 -14.58 11.64 -12.69
C GLU A 368 -13.45 10.64 -12.82
N TYR A 369 -12.83 10.26 -11.70
CA TYR A 369 -11.75 9.30 -11.69
C TYR A 369 -12.21 7.96 -11.10
N ARG A 370 -11.77 6.87 -11.73
CA ARG A 370 -11.96 5.50 -11.23
C ARG A 370 -10.62 4.79 -11.25
N SER A 371 -10.24 4.21 -10.11
CA SER A 371 -8.98 3.49 -9.94
C SER A 371 -9.28 2.07 -9.52
N GLU A 372 -8.81 1.09 -10.30
CA GLU A 372 -9.11 -0.33 -10.09
C GLU A 372 -7.85 -1.16 -10.24
N PHE A 373 -7.56 -2.00 -9.25
CA PHE A 373 -6.46 -2.94 -9.36
C PHE A 373 -6.89 -4.14 -10.21
N PRO A 374 -6.09 -4.57 -11.18
CA PRO A 374 -6.29 -5.86 -11.84
C PRO A 374 -6.40 -6.98 -10.80
N ALA A 375 -7.48 -7.75 -10.88
CA ALA A 375 -7.79 -8.81 -9.95
C ALA A 375 -6.84 -10.00 -10.15
N VAL A 376 -6.61 -10.77 -9.09
CA VAL A 376 -5.89 -12.04 -9.24
C VAL A 376 -6.72 -12.96 -10.13
N ASP A 377 -6.08 -13.62 -11.08
CA ASP A 377 -6.68 -14.49 -12.09
C ASP A 377 -7.48 -13.84 -13.22
N GLU A 378 -7.53 -12.51 -13.23
CA GLU A 378 -7.97 -11.74 -14.38
C GLU A 378 -7.09 -12.07 -15.60
N ALA A 379 -7.71 -12.17 -16.77
CA ALA A 379 -6.97 -12.36 -18.03
C ALA A 379 -6.13 -11.12 -18.31
N PHE A 380 -4.90 -11.31 -18.80
CA PHE A 380 -4.05 -10.19 -19.17
C PHE A 380 -4.65 -9.41 -20.34
N ASP A 381 -4.93 -8.13 -20.14
CA ASP A 381 -5.40 -7.20 -21.17
C ASP A 381 -4.33 -6.14 -21.47
N PRO A 382 -3.65 -6.21 -22.62
CA PRO A 382 -2.60 -5.27 -22.97
C PRO A 382 -3.11 -3.86 -23.28
N ALA A 383 -4.43 -3.66 -23.43
CA ALA A 383 -5.01 -2.33 -23.59
C ALA A 383 -5.04 -1.54 -22.27
N THR A 384 -5.03 -2.23 -21.13
CA THR A 384 -5.15 -1.62 -19.80
C THR A 384 -4.04 -2.01 -18.83
N MET A 385 -3.23 -3.02 -19.15
CA MET A 385 -2.22 -3.58 -18.28
C MET A 385 -0.83 -3.62 -18.92
N VAL A 386 0.21 -3.52 -18.08
CA VAL A 386 1.62 -3.66 -18.46
C VAL A 386 2.24 -4.78 -17.64
N ASN A 387 2.86 -5.76 -18.30
CA ASN A 387 3.57 -6.83 -17.60
C ASN A 387 4.89 -6.31 -17.00
N SER A 388 5.05 -6.48 -15.69
CA SER A 388 6.27 -6.15 -14.95
C SER A 388 7.01 -7.39 -14.44
N ASP A 389 6.53 -8.60 -14.76
CA ASP A 389 7.21 -9.84 -14.37
C ASP A 389 8.39 -10.13 -15.29
N ALA A 390 9.61 -10.03 -14.75
CA ALA A 390 10.84 -10.29 -15.47
C ALA A 390 11.03 -11.76 -15.90
N PHE A 391 10.22 -12.71 -15.41
CA PHE A 391 10.31 -14.12 -15.79
C PHE A 391 9.27 -14.51 -16.85
N VAL A 392 8.23 -13.72 -17.03
CA VAL A 392 7.22 -13.93 -18.06
C VAL A 392 7.52 -12.98 -19.20
N MET A 393 8.32 -13.43 -20.16
CA MET A 393 8.71 -12.64 -21.33
C MET A 393 7.84 -12.98 -22.54
N GLY A 394 7.62 -11.99 -23.40
CA GLY A 394 6.88 -12.13 -24.64
C GLY A 394 6.20 -10.83 -25.04
N ASP A 395 5.95 -10.67 -26.34
CA ASP A 395 5.17 -9.54 -26.82
C ASP A 395 3.74 -9.62 -26.24
N PRO A 396 3.07 -8.49 -25.98
CA PRO A 396 1.75 -8.48 -25.37
C PRO A 396 0.73 -9.38 -26.09
N ALA A 397 0.81 -9.48 -27.42
CA ALA A 397 -0.04 -10.37 -28.21
C ALA A 397 0.20 -11.87 -27.93
N VAL A 398 1.46 -12.27 -27.68
CA VAL A 398 1.82 -13.65 -27.35
C VAL A 398 1.35 -14.01 -25.94
N LEU A 399 1.45 -13.08 -25.00
CA LEU A 399 0.98 -13.26 -23.62
C LEU A 399 -0.55 -13.46 -23.57
N VAL A 400 -1.31 -12.71 -24.38
CA VAL A 400 -2.76 -12.91 -24.53
C VAL A 400 -3.06 -14.30 -25.10
N GLY A 401 -2.34 -14.72 -26.15
CA GLY A 401 -2.52 -16.05 -26.76
C GLY A 401 -2.16 -17.23 -25.85
N SER A 402 -1.38 -16.99 -24.79
CA SER A 402 -0.88 -18.02 -23.86
C SER A 402 -1.74 -18.20 -22.61
N ASP A 403 -2.95 -17.61 -22.57
CA ASP A 403 -3.82 -17.54 -21.37
C ASP A 403 -3.07 -17.06 -20.13
N CYS A 404 -2.19 -16.06 -20.28
CA CYS A 404 -1.51 -15.45 -19.14
C CYS A 404 -2.53 -14.74 -18.24
N ARG A 405 -2.42 -14.98 -16.93
CA ARG A 405 -3.32 -14.40 -15.93
C ARG A 405 -2.56 -13.55 -14.93
N VAL A 406 -3.24 -12.57 -14.37
CA VAL A 406 -2.67 -11.70 -13.34
C VAL A 406 -2.41 -12.51 -12.07
N ARG A 407 -1.14 -12.57 -11.66
CA ARG A 407 -0.71 -13.06 -10.35
C ARG A 407 -0.82 -11.96 -9.29
N LEU A 408 -0.51 -10.71 -9.67
CA LEU A 408 -0.54 -9.55 -8.78
C LEU A 408 -0.72 -8.26 -9.58
N GLY A 409 -1.83 -7.54 -9.42
CA GLY A 409 -1.94 -6.15 -9.90
C GLY A 409 -1.19 -5.19 -8.96
N VAL A 410 -0.04 -4.67 -9.38
CA VAL A 410 0.87 -3.82 -8.58
C VAL A 410 0.38 -2.37 -8.51
N THR A 411 -0.09 -1.82 -9.63
CA THR A 411 -0.67 -0.46 -9.71
C THR A 411 -2.10 -0.55 -10.25
N PRO A 412 -2.96 0.44 -9.96
CA PRO A 412 -4.31 0.45 -10.50
C PRO A 412 -4.32 0.87 -11.97
N VAL A 413 -5.33 0.41 -12.71
CA VAL A 413 -5.80 1.07 -13.92
C VAL A 413 -6.58 2.32 -13.49
N VAL A 414 -6.12 3.50 -13.90
CA VAL A 414 -6.80 4.77 -13.61
C VAL A 414 -7.50 5.26 -14.86
N ARG A 415 -8.81 5.51 -14.76
CA ARG A 415 -9.63 6.04 -15.84
C ARG A 415 -10.18 7.40 -15.44
N ALA A 416 -10.17 8.34 -16.38
CA ALA A 416 -10.84 9.64 -16.25
C ALA A 416 -12.02 9.66 -17.22
N ARG A 417 -13.18 10.07 -16.73
CA ARG A 417 -14.37 10.32 -17.53
C ARG A 417 -14.59 11.81 -17.65
N ASP A 418 -14.60 12.28 -18.89
CA ASP A 418 -15.08 13.61 -19.24
C ASP A 418 -16.59 13.55 -19.50
N ASN A 419 -17.35 14.40 -18.80
CA ASN A 419 -18.80 14.47 -18.91
C ASN A 419 -19.27 15.71 -19.68
N SER A 420 -18.35 16.51 -20.23
CA SER A 420 -18.70 17.72 -20.98
C SER A 420 -19.44 17.42 -22.29
N ASP A 421 -19.13 16.30 -22.93
CA ASP A 421 -19.81 15.86 -24.16
C ASP A 421 -21.17 15.20 -23.86
N CYS A 422 -22.22 15.70 -24.53
CA CYS A 422 -23.62 15.40 -24.21
C CYS A 422 -24.08 13.95 -24.46
N GLU A 423 -23.40 13.15 -25.28
CA GLU A 423 -23.94 11.86 -25.76
C GLU A 423 -23.41 10.64 -25.00
N VAL A 424 -22.09 10.51 -24.83
CA VAL A 424 -21.47 9.40 -24.09
C VAL A 424 -20.19 9.93 -23.46
N GLY A 425 -20.17 10.13 -22.14
CA GLY A 425 -19.00 10.68 -21.46
C GLY A 425 -17.72 9.90 -21.83
N VAL A 426 -16.73 10.60 -22.37
CA VAL A 426 -15.53 9.99 -22.94
C VAL A 426 -14.65 9.48 -21.81
N VAL A 427 -14.48 8.15 -21.74
CA VAL A 427 -13.62 7.50 -20.74
C VAL A 427 -12.24 7.26 -21.35
N ARG A 428 -11.20 7.79 -20.72
CA ARG A 428 -9.81 7.63 -21.16
C ARG A 428 -9.00 6.94 -20.06
N VAL A 429 -8.10 6.05 -20.47
CA VAL A 429 -7.12 5.44 -19.57
C VAL A 429 -6.03 6.47 -19.30
N VAL A 430 -5.90 6.90 -18.05
CA VAL A 430 -4.88 7.84 -17.58
C VAL A 430 -3.61 7.08 -17.19
N SER A 431 -3.77 5.93 -16.54
CA SER A 431 -2.64 5.09 -16.11
C SER A 431 -3.00 3.62 -16.29
N MET A 432 -2.08 2.86 -16.88
CA MET A 432 -2.21 1.41 -17.04
C MET A 432 -1.78 0.69 -15.75
N GLY A 433 -2.36 -0.48 -15.49
CA GLY A 433 -2.03 -1.30 -14.34
C GLY A 433 -0.77 -2.13 -14.59
N ASN A 434 0.27 -1.95 -13.80
CA ASN A 434 1.43 -2.83 -13.76
C ASN A 434 1.01 -4.14 -13.10
N VAL A 435 1.28 -5.27 -13.75
CA VAL A 435 0.87 -6.60 -13.28
C VAL A 435 2.04 -7.56 -13.30
N LEU A 436 2.06 -8.48 -12.34
CA LEU A 436 2.86 -9.71 -12.44
C LEU A 436 1.98 -10.80 -13.01
N LEU A 437 2.51 -11.58 -13.95
CA LEU A 437 1.76 -12.61 -14.64
C LEU A 437 2.10 -14.02 -14.11
N ARG A 438 1.17 -14.95 -14.35
CA ARG A 438 1.40 -16.38 -14.27
C ARG A 438 0.89 -17.04 -15.56
N MET A 439 1.61 -18.04 -16.04
CA MET A 439 1.15 -18.83 -17.18
C MET A 439 -0.09 -19.61 -16.77
N GLY A 440 -1.11 -19.65 -17.63
CA GLY A 440 -2.25 -20.53 -17.45
C GLY A 440 -1.75 -21.98 -17.40
N GLY A 441 -2.09 -22.70 -16.33
CA GLY A 441 -1.87 -24.14 -16.32
C GLY A 441 -2.72 -24.74 -17.43
N HIS A 442 -2.08 -25.39 -18.41
CA HIS A 442 -2.81 -26.23 -19.37
C HIS A 442 -3.66 -27.22 -18.57
N LYS A 443 -4.97 -27.01 -18.59
CA LYS A 443 -5.92 -27.97 -18.03
C LYS A 443 -5.93 -29.26 -18.84
#